data_AF-A0A0C9YFJ6-F1
#
_entry.id   AF-A0A0C9YFJ6-F1
#
_cell.length_a   1.000
_cell.length_b   1.000
_cell.length_c   1.000
_cell.angle_alpha   90.00
_cell.angle_beta   90.00
_cell.angle_gamma   90.00
#
_symmetry.space_group_name_H-M   'P 1'
#
loop_
_entity.id
_entity.type
_entity.pdbx_description
1 polymer ?
#
loop_
_entity_poly.entity_id
_entity_poly.type
_entity_poly.pdbx_seq_one_letter_code
_entity_poly.pdbx_strand_id
1 'polypeptide(L)'
;MSSPPPEDDDFLQSFSISLTVYSKIRKTSVKGKATSKEEKSTKTKELLFALSTSNYIEFLQAVLSKHGLNNYEVTEKKHYPLKYVPPKAKGASDAIDVDNIIDYREMV
;
A
#
# COMPACT_ATOMS: atom_id res chain seq x y z
N MET A 1 20.53 -22.01 -35.53
CA MET A 1 20.74 -20.87 -34.61
C MET A 1 19.57 -20.87 -33.66
N SER A 2 19.79 -21.13 -32.38
CA SER A 2 18.70 -21.18 -31.38
C SER A 2 18.38 -19.76 -30.93
N SER A 3 17.11 -19.36 -31.03
CA SER A 3 16.62 -18.11 -30.45
C SER A 3 16.86 -18.10 -28.95
N PRO A 4 17.22 -16.95 -28.36
CA PRO A 4 17.21 -16.83 -26.90
C PRO A 4 15.77 -16.99 -26.38
N PRO A 5 15.58 -17.55 -25.17
CA PRO A 5 14.27 -17.59 -24.53
C PRO A 5 13.75 -16.15 -24.35
N PRO A 6 12.43 -15.92 -24.39
CA PRO A 6 11.90 -14.64 -23.95
C PRO A 6 12.34 -14.46 -22.49
N GLU A 7 13.05 -13.37 -22.23
CA GLU A 7 13.29 -12.91 -20.87
C GLU A 7 11.89 -12.67 -20.29
N ASP A 8 11.52 -13.48 -19.29
CA ASP A 8 10.38 -13.18 -18.42
C ASP A 8 10.75 -11.91 -17.67
N ASP A 9 10.64 -10.77 -18.37
CA ASP A 9 10.80 -9.44 -17.82
C ASP A 9 9.63 -9.29 -16.85
N ASP A 10 9.88 -9.62 -15.57
CA ASP A 10 9.03 -9.23 -14.46
C ASP A 10 8.95 -7.69 -14.48
N PHE A 11 7.99 -7.15 -15.24
CA PHE A 11 7.85 -5.72 -15.49
C PHE A 11 7.68 -4.99 -14.16
N LEU A 12 8.78 -4.40 -13.68
CA LEU A 12 8.79 -3.61 -12.45
C LEU A 12 7.85 -2.41 -12.63
N GLN A 13 6.83 -2.35 -11.80
CA GLN A 13 5.90 -1.22 -11.76
C GLN A 13 6.30 -0.26 -10.64
N SER A 14 6.27 1.03 -10.94
CA SER A 14 6.44 2.12 -9.98
C SER A 14 5.11 2.44 -9.30
N PHE A 15 5.12 2.48 -7.97
CA PHE A 15 3.98 2.84 -7.14
C PHE A 15 4.33 4.01 -6.23
N SER A 16 3.43 4.99 -6.17
CA SER A 16 3.44 6.01 -5.13
C SER A 16 2.49 5.60 -4.01
N ILE A 17 3.04 5.30 -2.84
CA ILE A 17 2.32 4.79 -1.68
C ILE A 17 2.13 5.93 -0.68
N SER A 18 0.89 6.19 -0.29
CA SER A 18 0.54 7.20 0.70
C SER A 18 0.04 6.54 1.99
N LEU A 19 0.76 6.75 3.09
CA LEU A 19 0.35 6.30 4.42
C LEU A 19 -0.19 7.49 5.22
N THR A 20 -1.41 7.37 5.72
CA THR A 20 -2.03 8.35 6.61
C THR A 20 -2.14 7.78 8.03
N VAL A 21 -1.58 8.50 9.00
CA VAL A 21 -1.63 8.16 10.43
C VAL A 21 -2.53 9.16 11.15
N TYR A 22 -3.46 8.65 11.95
CA TYR A 22 -4.35 9.43 12.79
C TYR A 22 -3.91 9.30 14.25
N SER A 23 -3.56 10.43 14.88
CA SER A 23 -3.07 10.49 16.25
C SER A 23 -3.99 11.34 17.10
N LYS A 24 -4.39 10.84 18.27
CA LYS A 24 -5.15 11.63 19.25
C LYS A 24 -4.18 12.38 20.16
N ILE A 25 -4.09 13.70 20.00
CA ILE A 25 -3.38 14.54 20.95
C ILE A 25 -4.35 14.94 22.08
N ARG A 26 -4.01 14.55 23.31
CA ARG A 26 -4.63 15.14 24.50
C ARG A 26 -3.94 16.46 24.81
N LYS A 27 -4.69 17.57 24.78
CA LYS A 27 -4.20 18.85 25.30
C LYS A 27 -4.72 19.04 26.72
N THR A 28 -3.82 19.13 27.68
CA THR A 28 -4.14 19.55 29.04
C THR A 28 -4.18 21.08 29.07
N SER A 29 -5.38 21.66 29.16
CA SER A 29 -5.55 23.09 29.42
C SER A 29 -5.33 23.38 30.91
N VAL A 30 -4.68 24.51 31.22
CA VAL A 30 -4.41 25.01 32.59
C VAL A 30 -5.70 25.18 33.42
N LYS A 31 -6.89 25.15 32.80
CA LYS A 31 -8.21 25.29 33.45
C LYS A 31 -9.06 24.01 33.49
N GLY A 32 -8.44 22.82 33.47
CA GLY A 32 -9.07 21.57 33.91
C GLY A 32 -10.01 20.86 32.92
N LYS A 33 -10.31 21.42 31.74
CA LYS A 33 -11.06 20.70 30.69
C LYS A 33 -10.12 20.13 29.65
N ALA A 34 -9.95 18.81 29.65
CA ALA A 34 -9.21 18.10 28.61
C ALA A 34 -10.00 18.13 27.30
N THR A 35 -9.40 18.65 26.24
CA THR A 35 -9.93 18.54 24.88
C THR A 35 -9.00 17.65 24.06
N SER A 36 -9.56 16.68 23.34
CA SER A 36 -8.81 15.85 22.39
C SER A 36 -8.88 16.48 21.01
N LYS A 37 -7.73 16.67 20.37
CA LYS A 37 -7.63 17.04 18.96
C LYS A 37 -7.07 15.85 18.19
N GLU A 38 -7.70 15.51 17.08
CA GLU A 38 -7.14 14.55 16.12
C GLU A 38 -6.14 15.28 15.22
N GLU A 39 -4.95 14.71 15.10
CA GLU A 39 -3.93 15.12 14.16
C GLU A 39 -3.80 14.06 13.07
N LYS A 40 -3.76 14.53 11.83
CA LYS A 40 -3.60 13.71 10.63
C LYS A 40 -2.23 13.99 10.04
N SER A 41 -1.43 12.95 9.86
CA SER A 41 -0.13 13.01 9.20
C SER A 41 -0.13 12.09 7.99
N THR A 42 0.24 12.60 6.82
CA THR A 42 0.33 11.81 5.58
C THR A 42 1.76 11.81 5.07
N LYS A 43 2.27 10.63 4.70
CA LYS A 43 3.63 10.44 4.19
C LYS A 43 3.58 9.59 2.92
N THR A 44 4.26 10.06 1.88
CA THR A 44 4.34 9.36 0.59
C THR A 44 5.72 8.74 0.40
N LYS A 45 5.76 7.54 -0.20
CA LYS A 45 6.97 6.80 -0.56
C LYS A 45 6.80 6.15 -1.92
N GLU A 46 7.89 6.06 -2.67
CA GLU A 46 7.92 5.34 -3.94
C GLU A 46 8.40 3.89 -3.73
N LEU A 47 7.77 2.96 -4.43
CA LEU A 47 8.10 1.53 -4.47
C LEU A 47 8.19 1.06 -5.92
N LEU A 48 9.27 0.38 -6.26
CA LEU A 48 9.37 -0.42 -7.47
C LEU A 48 9.09 -1.87 -7.09
N PHE A 49 8.12 -2.51 -7.74
CA PHE A 49 7.72 -3.88 -7.44
C PHE A 49 7.13 -4.55 -8.69
N ALA A 50 7.47 -5.82 -8.91
CA ALA A 50 6.87 -6.62 -9.99
C ALA A 50 5.60 -7.28 -9.45
N LEU A 51 4.43 -6.91 -9.96
CA LEU A 51 3.18 -7.55 -9.56
C LEU A 51 3.06 -8.93 -10.24
N SER A 52 2.56 -9.91 -9.50
CA SER A 52 2.20 -11.23 -10.03
C SER A 52 0.88 -11.68 -9.42
N THR A 53 0.21 -12.66 -10.01
CA THR A 53 -1.12 -13.11 -9.50
C THR A 53 -1.06 -13.85 -8.16
N SER A 54 0.14 -14.12 -7.63
CA SER A 54 0.39 -14.88 -6.40
C SER A 54 1.18 -14.12 -5.33
N ASN A 55 1.74 -12.94 -5.62
CA ASN A 55 2.64 -12.24 -4.69
C ASN A 55 1.96 -11.12 -3.87
N TYR A 56 0.65 -11.24 -3.61
CA TYR A 56 -0.11 -10.26 -2.83
C TYR A 56 0.49 -9.96 -1.45
N ILE A 57 0.87 -11.02 -0.72
CA ILE A 57 1.44 -10.89 0.62
C ILE A 57 2.80 -10.20 0.58
N GLU A 58 3.64 -10.54 -0.40
CA GLU A 58 4.95 -9.91 -0.62
C GLU A 58 4.80 -8.44 -0.98
N PHE A 59 3.83 -8.09 -1.81
CA PHE A 59 3.51 -6.71 -2.17
C PHE A 59 3.14 -5.90 -0.93
N LEU A 60 2.19 -6.38 -0.11
CA LEU A 60 1.81 -5.72 1.13
C LEU A 60 2.98 -5.56 2.11
N GLN A 61 3.82 -6.60 2.23
CA GLN A 61 5.00 -6.53 3.08
C GLN A 61 6.02 -5.51 2.57
N ALA A 62 6.23 -5.42 1.25
CA ALA A 62 7.09 -4.42 0.64
C ALA A 62 6.57 -2.99 0.87
N VAL A 63 5.25 -2.79 0.73
CA VAL A 63 4.57 -1.52 1.02
C VAL A 63 4.83 -1.09 2.47
N LEU A 64 4.58 -1.96 3.45
CA LEU A 64 4.81 -1.64 4.87
C LEU A 64 6.29 -1.38 5.16
N SER A 65 7.18 -2.18 4.58
CA SER A 65 8.62 -2.05 4.76
C SER A 65 9.14 -0.70 4.26
N LYS A 66 8.61 -0.17 3.14
CA LYS A 66 8.96 1.17 2.63
C LYS A 66 8.61 2.29 3.60
N HIS A 67 7.61 2.10 4.45
CA HIS A 67 7.25 3.04 5.51
C HIS A 67 7.95 2.77 6.85
N GLY A 68 8.80 1.73 6.94
CA GLY A 68 9.47 1.32 8.18
C GLY A 68 8.56 0.57 9.15
N LEU A 69 7.45 0.00 8.66
CA LEU A 69 6.47 -0.73 9.45
C LEU A 69 6.78 -2.23 9.53
N ASN A 70 8.05 -2.60 9.71
CA ASN A 70 8.52 -3.99 9.64
C ASN A 70 7.97 -4.89 10.76
N ASN A 71 7.45 -4.28 11.84
CA ASN A 71 6.85 -5.00 12.96
C ASN A 71 5.41 -5.48 12.67
N TYR A 72 4.83 -5.08 11.54
CA TYR A 72 3.50 -5.50 11.13
C TYR A 72 3.62 -6.76 10.29
N GLU A 73 3.04 -7.84 10.82
CA GLU A 73 3.00 -9.13 10.15
C GLU A 73 1.87 -9.15 9.11
N VAL A 74 2.21 -9.49 7.87
CA VAL A 74 1.24 -9.70 6.78
C VAL A 74 1.08 -11.20 6.54
N THR A 75 -0.14 -11.70 6.67
CA THR A 75 -0.49 -13.08 6.31
C THR A 75 -1.83 -13.08 5.59
N GLU A 76 -2.22 -14.20 4.97
CA GLU A 76 -3.55 -14.35 4.35
C GLU A 76 -4.69 -14.01 5.32
N LYS A 77 -4.53 -14.38 6.61
CA LYS A 77 -5.53 -14.12 7.67
C LYS A 77 -5.45 -12.72 8.26
N LYS A 78 -4.32 -12.02 8.08
CA LYS A 78 -4.02 -10.72 8.66
C LYS A 78 -3.34 -9.86 7.61
N HIS A 79 -4.15 -9.39 6.67
CA HIS A 79 -3.73 -8.48 5.60
C HIS A 79 -4.16 -7.05 5.94
N TYR A 80 -3.55 -6.09 5.26
CA TYR A 80 -3.83 -4.66 5.44
C TYR A 80 -4.52 -4.16 4.17
N PRO A 81 -5.83 -3.88 4.22
CA PRO A 81 -6.56 -3.41 3.06
C PRO A 81 -6.03 -2.05 2.60
N LEU A 82 -6.06 -1.80 1.30
CA LEU A 82 -5.57 -0.57 0.69
C LEU A 82 -6.49 -0.11 -0.43
N LYS A 83 -6.36 1.17 -0.79
CA LYS A 83 -6.99 1.74 -1.98
C LYS A 83 -5.97 1.86 -3.09
N TYR A 84 -6.25 1.23 -4.22
CA TYR A 84 -5.44 1.33 -5.42
C TYR A 84 -6.06 2.28 -6.43
N VAL A 85 -5.26 3.20 -6.96
CA VAL A 85 -5.69 4.08 -8.06
C VAL A 85 -4.95 3.61 -9.32
N PRO A 86 -5.66 2.98 -10.28
CA PRO A 86 -5.03 2.51 -11.51
C PRO A 86 -4.51 3.68 -12.36
N PRO A 87 -3.44 3.45 -13.15
CA PRO A 87 -3.00 4.43 -14.15
C PRO A 87 -4.13 4.74 -15.13
N LYS A 88 -4.23 6.01 -15.55
CA LYS A 88 -5.25 6.45 -16.53
C LYS A 88 -5.26 5.62 -17.82
N ALA A 89 -4.12 5.04 -18.19
CA ALA A 89 -3.98 4.15 -19.34
C ALA A 89 -4.78 2.84 -19.21
N LYS A 90 -5.07 2.37 -17.98
CA LYS A 90 -5.91 1.20 -17.71
C LYS A 90 -7.42 1.52 -17.79
N GLY A 91 -7.82 2.74 -18.16
CA GLY A 91 -9.21 3.12 -18.44
C GLY A 91 -10.15 3.24 -17.22
N ALA A 92 -9.67 2.89 -16.03
CA ALA A 92 -10.41 3.04 -14.78
C ALA A 92 -10.21 4.44 -14.19
N SER A 93 -11.30 5.15 -13.92
CA SER A 93 -11.30 6.48 -13.27
C SER A 93 -11.29 6.40 -11.75
N ASP A 94 -11.74 5.28 -11.19
CA ASP A 94 -12.05 5.16 -9.77
C ASP A 94 -11.01 4.31 -9.03
N ALA A 95 -10.86 4.63 -7.74
CA ALA A 95 -10.03 3.84 -6.85
C ALA A 95 -10.70 2.50 -6.55
N ILE A 96 -9.92 1.42 -6.54
CA ILE A 96 -10.35 0.07 -6.21
C ILE A 96 -9.97 -0.21 -4.75
N ASP A 97 -10.90 -0.76 -3.98
CA ASP A 97 -10.62 -1.32 -2.66
C ASP A 97 -9.97 -2.70 -2.83
N VAL A 98 -8.76 -2.86 -2.30
CA VAL A 98 -7.96 -4.09 -2.39
C VAL A 98 -7.90 -4.71 -1.01
N ASP A 99 -8.87 -5.56 -0.73
CA ASP A 99 -9.02 -6.21 0.57
C ASP A 99 -8.42 -7.62 0.56
N ASN A 100 -8.32 -8.26 -0.61
CA ASN A 100 -7.83 -9.63 -0.71
C ASN A 100 -7.10 -9.93 -2.04
N ILE A 101 -6.67 -11.18 -2.22
CA ILE A 101 -5.93 -11.62 -3.42
C ILE A 101 -6.75 -11.54 -4.71
N ILE A 102 -8.08 -11.64 -4.64
CA ILE A 102 -8.97 -11.55 -5.80
C ILE A 102 -8.94 -10.12 -6.32
N ASP A 103 -9.11 -9.13 -5.44
CA ASP A 103 -9.05 -7.70 -5.80
C ASP A 103 -7.64 -7.33 -6.29
N TYR A 104 -6.61 -7.89 -5.65
CA TYR A 104 -5.21 -7.66 -6.05
C TYR A 104 -4.92 -8.11 -7.48
N ARG A 105 -5.59 -9.17 -7.97
CA ARG A 105 -5.41 -9.63 -9.36
C ARG A 105 -5.90 -8.62 -10.39
N GLU A 106 -6.77 -7.69 -10.02
CA GLU A 106 -7.16 -6.60 -10.92
C GLU A 106 -6.04 -5.56 -11.10
N MET A 107 -5.04 -5.55 -10.20
CA MET A 107 -3.89 -4.66 -10.28
C MET A 107 -2.84 -5.13 -11.29
N VAL A 108 -2.72 -6.45 -11.47
CA VAL A 108 -1.79 -7.13 -12.40
C VAL A 108 -2.27 -6.89 -13.83
#